data_AF-A0A7Y2P2U4-F1
#
_entry.id   AF-A0A7Y2P2U4-F1
#
_cell.length_a   1.000
_cell.length_b   1.000
_cell.length_c   1.000
_cell.angle_alpha   90.00
_cell.angle_beta   90.00
_cell.angle_gamma   90.00
#
_symmetry.space_group_name_H-M   'P 1'
#
loop_
_entity.id
_entity.type
_entity.pdbx_description
1 polymer ?
#
loop_
_entity_poly.entity_id
_entity_poly.type
_entity_poly.pdbx_seq_one_letter_code
_entity_poly.pdbx_strand_id
1 'polypeptide(L)'
;MSRKERDSKFVIYQVLYIFVITVLALKGADLDLRRVALEDETVDISIKDSLAAILDSLYALGIDFSIKIDPKVLDENIEMKDQLAELNRKLEAVKDFVPPPEEEPEEEIVEEQIKLQLPISLKQTFIQHTWNKAKNSGTVPTNIYDPKNLNTPIVTIPPGEEKTFDLTDQNEVVIKFGTQQERIKVIPNKPPEINIERVTTKMNASDIYVQELQRITAFTVTIVDARPNQLKVSYSGPISVSGPQKNNKGNSVYNVSIRIASTEARYDDWIDKNGHLQEADGRYKANFFFTVIDEKTNDRVQVGDSFFFTDFSK
;
A
#
# COMPACT_ATOMS: atom_id res chain seq x y z
N MET A 1 15.13 53.73 -27.65
CA MET A 1 15.38 52.27 -27.55
C MET A 1 14.05 51.56 -27.35
N SER A 2 13.66 50.78 -28.35
CA SER A 2 12.27 50.43 -28.63
C SER A 2 11.79 49.24 -27.81
N ARG A 3 10.47 49.17 -27.54
CA ARG A 3 9.76 48.12 -26.79
C ARG A 3 10.17 46.69 -27.17
N LYS A 4 10.61 46.48 -28.42
CA LYS A 4 11.00 45.20 -29.00
C LYS A 4 12.25 44.57 -28.34
N GLU A 5 13.21 45.38 -27.89
CA GLU A 5 14.43 44.88 -27.22
C GLU A 5 14.18 44.42 -25.78
N ARG A 6 13.17 44.99 -25.10
CA ARG A 6 12.76 44.53 -23.75
C ARG A 6 12.07 43.18 -23.81
N ASP A 7 11.20 42.96 -24.80
CA ASP A 7 10.53 41.67 -24.99
C ASP A 7 11.52 40.56 -25.35
N SER A 8 12.49 40.82 -26.24
CA SER A 8 13.50 39.82 -26.58
C SER A 8 14.36 39.43 -25.37
N LYS A 9 14.76 40.37 -24.52
CA LYS A 9 15.50 40.05 -23.29
C LYS A 9 14.64 39.25 -22.31
N PHE A 10 13.37 39.61 -22.15
CA PHE A 10 12.45 38.89 -21.27
C PHE A 10 12.23 37.43 -21.72
N VAL A 11 12.04 37.22 -23.03
CA VAL A 11 11.91 35.88 -23.60
C VAL A 11 13.20 35.08 -23.41
N ILE A 12 14.37 35.68 -23.63
CA ILE A 12 15.65 35.01 -23.42
C ILE A 12 15.80 34.56 -21.95
N TYR A 13 15.48 35.42 -20.98
CA TYR A 13 15.55 35.06 -19.56
C TYR A 13 14.57 33.95 -19.17
N GLN A 14 13.34 33.96 -19.71
CA GLN A 14 12.38 32.88 -19.44
C GLN A 14 12.85 31.54 -20.01
N VAL A 15 13.41 31.53 -21.23
CA VAL A 15 13.92 30.31 -21.85
C VAL A 15 15.13 29.77 -21.08
N LEU A 16 16.04 30.65 -20.64
CA LEU A 16 17.20 30.25 -19.84
C LEU A 16 16.80 29.68 -18.47
N TYR A 17 15.77 30.27 -17.84
CA TYR A 17 15.24 29.80 -16.56
C TYR A 17 14.61 28.41 -16.67
N ILE A 18 13.78 28.18 -17.71
CA ILE A 18 13.19 26.86 -17.99
C ILE A 18 14.29 25.84 -18.27
N PHE A 19 15.32 26.22 -19.04
CA PHE A 19 16.43 25.32 -19.35
C PHE A 19 17.19 24.89 -18.08
N VAL A 20 17.51 25.82 -17.18
CA VAL A 20 18.18 25.51 -15.91
C VAL A 20 17.33 24.59 -15.03
N ILE A 21 16.02 24.84 -14.92
CA ILE A 21 15.10 23.96 -14.17
C ILE A 21 15.07 22.55 -14.77
N THR A 22 15.01 22.43 -16.10
CA THR A 22 15.00 21.11 -16.75
C THR A 22 16.31 20.35 -16.54
N VAL A 23 17.46 21.04 -16.53
CA VAL A 23 18.76 20.42 -16.23
C VAL A 23 18.85 19.96 -14.77
N LEU A 24 18.31 20.74 -13.82
CA LEU A 24 18.24 20.36 -12.41
C LEU A 24 17.30 19.16 -12.18
N ALA A 25 16.14 19.15 -12.83
CA ALA A 25 15.21 18.03 -12.78
C ALA A 25 15.81 16.75 -13.41
N LEU A 26 16.52 16.88 -14.54
CA LEU A 26 17.23 15.75 -15.18
C LEU A 26 18.35 15.17 -14.32
N LYS A 27 18.98 15.99 -13.47
CA LYS A 27 19.96 15.53 -12.47
C LYS A 27 19.32 14.90 -11.22
N GLY A 28 17.99 14.74 -11.20
CA GLY A 28 17.27 14.04 -10.13
C GLY A 28 16.99 14.90 -8.89
N ALA A 29 17.08 16.23 -9.00
CA ALA A 29 16.66 17.12 -7.92
C ALA A 29 15.12 17.21 -7.88
N ASP A 30 14.52 16.82 -6.75
CA ASP A 30 13.09 17.00 -6.49
C ASP A 30 12.81 18.50 -6.26
N LEU A 31 12.19 19.14 -7.24
CA LEU A 31 11.98 20.59 -7.29
C LEU A 31 10.49 20.88 -7.04
N ASP A 32 10.15 21.23 -5.80
CA ASP A 32 8.81 21.72 -5.46
C ASP A 32 8.65 23.20 -5.85
N LEU A 33 8.06 23.43 -7.03
CA LEU A 33 7.83 24.78 -7.57
C LEU A 33 6.71 25.55 -6.87
N ARG A 34 6.08 24.99 -5.82
CA ARG A 34 4.99 25.64 -5.08
C ARG A 34 5.48 26.62 -4.01
N ARG A 35 6.76 26.60 -3.66
CA ARG A 35 7.35 27.45 -2.63
C ARG A 35 8.66 28.08 -3.11
N VAL A 36 8.76 29.40 -3.01
CA VAL A 36 10.02 30.14 -3.17
C VAL A 36 10.58 30.35 -1.77
N ALA A 37 11.63 29.61 -1.40
CA ALA A 37 12.29 29.77 -0.11
C ALA A 37 13.06 31.09 -0.08
N LEU A 38 12.90 31.86 1.01
CA LEU A 38 13.68 33.08 1.27
C LEU A 38 15.07 32.68 1.78
N GLU A 39 16.09 33.53 1.57
CA GLU A 39 17.50 33.26 1.93
C GLU A 39 17.68 32.80 3.39
N ASP A 40 16.83 33.29 4.30
CA ASP A 40 16.86 32.95 5.73
C ASP A 40 16.46 31.50 6.05
N GLU A 41 15.84 30.77 5.11
CA GLU A 41 15.48 29.34 5.24
C GLU A 41 16.46 28.41 4.50
N THR A 42 17.52 28.94 3.89
CA THR A 42 18.49 28.14 3.12
C THR A 42 19.73 27.83 3.95
N VAL A 43 20.03 26.54 4.14
CA VAL A 43 21.23 26.09 4.86
C VAL A 43 22.43 26.13 3.91
N ASP A 44 23.52 26.74 4.38
CA ASP A 44 24.75 26.93 3.63
C ASP A 44 25.35 25.58 3.15
N ILE A 45 25.75 25.51 1.87
CA ILE A 45 26.12 24.26 1.18
C ILE A 45 27.31 23.56 1.89
N SER A 46 28.23 24.33 2.46
CA SER A 46 29.38 23.81 3.20
C SER A 46 29.00 23.02 4.46
N ILE A 47 27.88 23.36 5.10
CA ILE A 47 27.41 22.69 6.33
C ILE A 47 26.71 21.39 5.96
N LYS A 48 25.93 21.40 4.87
CA LYS A 48 25.28 20.21 4.32
C LYS A 48 26.28 19.14 3.90
N ASP A 49 27.37 19.53 3.24
CA ASP A 49 28.41 18.59 2.80
C ASP A 49 29.21 18.01 3.98
N SER A 50 29.45 18.79 5.04
CA SER A 50 30.06 18.27 6.28
C SER A 50 29.15 17.28 7.02
N LEU A 51 27.85 17.57 7.11
CA LEU A 51 26.87 16.66 7.71
C LEU A 51 26.71 15.38 6.88
N ALA A 52 26.70 15.47 5.56
CA ALA A 52 26.66 14.32 4.67
C ALA A 52 27.90 13.43 4.82
N ALA A 53 29.10 14.02 4.90
CA ALA A 53 30.34 13.26 5.10
C ALA A 53 30.38 12.51 6.45
N ILE A 54 29.82 13.11 7.51
CA ILE A 54 29.68 12.46 8.82
C ILE A 54 28.60 11.37 8.76
N LEU A 55 27.48 11.62 8.10
CA LEU A 55 26.41 10.64 7.91
C LEU A 55 26.92 9.41 7.13
N ASP A 56 27.68 9.61 6.06
CA ASP A 56 28.25 8.55 5.23
C ASP A 56 29.29 7.72 6.00
N SER A 57 30.11 8.35 6.86
CA SER A 57 31.01 7.62 7.77
C SER A 57 30.26 6.78 8.79
N LEU A 58 29.11 7.26 9.29
CA LEU A 58 28.29 6.55 10.26
C LEU A 58 27.47 5.41 9.64
N TYR A 59 26.95 5.59 8.42
CA TYR A 59 26.34 4.51 7.63
C TYR A 59 27.35 3.45 7.22
N ALA A 60 28.59 3.82 6.92
CA ALA A 60 29.69 2.87 6.65
C ALA A 60 30.04 2.02 7.88
N LEU A 61 29.74 2.49 9.10
CA LEU A 61 29.82 1.71 10.34
C LEU A 61 28.59 0.83 10.62
N GLY A 62 27.57 0.84 9.75
CA GLY A 62 26.42 -0.06 9.82
C GLY A 62 25.36 0.30 10.87
N ILE A 63 25.32 1.54 11.35
CA ILE A 63 24.34 2.01 12.33
C ILE A 63 23.24 2.81 11.62
N ASP A 64 22.02 2.26 11.58
CA ASP A 64 20.85 2.91 10.96
C ASP A 64 20.16 3.82 12.00
N PHE A 65 20.25 5.14 11.84
CA PHE A 65 19.61 6.10 12.75
C PHE A 65 18.31 6.66 12.16
N SER A 66 17.19 6.39 12.83
CA SER A 66 15.94 7.12 12.61
C SER A 66 15.91 8.38 13.47
N ILE A 67 16.55 9.46 13.01
CA ILE A 67 16.52 10.74 13.74
C ILE A 67 15.19 11.43 13.45
N LYS A 68 14.28 11.41 14.44
CA LYS A 68 13.18 12.39 14.51
C LYS A 68 13.70 13.62 15.24
N ILE A 69 13.90 14.71 14.50
CA ILE A 69 14.32 15.99 15.08
C ILE A 69 13.08 16.67 15.66
N ASP A 70 12.98 16.69 16.99
CA ASP A 70 12.00 17.49 17.73
C ASP A 70 12.55 18.92 17.86
N PRO A 71 11.89 19.97 17.34
CA PRO A 71 12.50 21.30 17.15
C PRO A 71 12.58 22.16 18.42
N LYS A 72 12.74 21.56 19.60
CA LYS A 72 12.63 22.28 20.87
C LYS A 72 13.72 21.95 21.88
N VAL A 73 14.99 22.04 21.47
CA VAL A 73 16.12 21.82 22.39
C VAL A 73 17.27 22.78 22.09
N LEU A 74 17.08 24.07 22.36
CA LEU A 74 18.20 25.03 22.40
C LEU A 74 18.57 25.43 23.85
N ASP A 75 17.68 25.21 24.82
CA ASP A 75 17.88 25.70 26.20
C ASP A 75 18.44 24.65 27.19
N GLU A 76 18.43 23.34 26.88
CA GLU A 76 18.84 22.27 27.83
C GLU A 76 20.36 21.93 27.81
N ASN A 77 21.13 22.50 26.88
CA ASN A 77 22.53 22.08 26.64
C ASN A 77 23.53 22.71 27.63
N ILE A 78 23.14 23.76 28.35
CA ILE A 78 24.01 24.41 29.35
C ILE A 78 23.94 23.67 30.69
N GLU A 79 22.74 23.25 31.11
CA GLU A 79 22.52 22.59 32.40
C GLU A 79 23.17 21.19 32.45
N MET A 80 23.12 20.43 31.35
CA MET A 80 23.76 19.12 31.25
C MET A 80 25.30 19.20 31.28
N LYS A 81 25.90 20.30 30.79
CA LYS A 81 27.36 20.50 30.86
C LYS A 81 27.84 20.75 32.29
N ASP A 82 27.08 21.52 33.06
CA ASP A 82 27.43 21.79 34.46
C ASP A 82 27.28 20.52 35.32
N GLN A 83 26.25 19.71 35.06
CA GLN A 83 26.08 18.41 35.75
C GLN A 83 27.22 17.41 35.42
N LEU A 84 27.71 17.38 34.18
CA LEU A 84 28.84 16.55 33.77
C LEU A 84 30.17 17.00 34.42
N ALA A 85 30.37 18.32 34.56
CA ALA A 85 31.53 18.86 35.25
C ALA A 85 31.52 18.52 36.75
N GLU A 86 30.34 18.57 37.39
CA GLU A 86 30.20 18.22 38.80
C GLU A 86 30.39 16.71 39.05
N LEU A 87 29.91 15.85 38.15
CA LEU A 87 30.10 14.40 38.24
C LEU A 87 31.57 14.00 38.07
N ASN A 88 32.30 14.61 37.12
CA ASN A 88 33.73 14.36 36.95
C ASN A 88 34.53 14.79 38.19
N ARG A 89 34.14 15.89 38.84
CA ARG A 89 34.79 16.36 40.08
C ARG A 89 34.53 15.43 41.27
N LYS A 90 33.35 14.79 41.34
CA LYS A 90 33.04 13.76 42.34
C LYS A 90 33.77 12.45 42.05
N LEU A 91 34.01 12.11 40.79
CA LEU A 91 34.72 10.88 40.39
C LEU A 91 36.23 10.95 40.71
N GLU A 92 36.85 12.12 40.59
CA GLU A 92 38.27 12.30 40.98
C GLU A 92 38.49 12.18 42.49
N ALA A 93 37.52 12.58 43.31
CA ALA A 93 37.62 12.49 44.78
C ALA A 93 37.53 11.05 45.33
N VAL A 94 37.12 10.07 44.50
CA VAL A 94 36.93 8.67 44.91
C VAL A 94 38.10 7.77 44.46
N LYS A 95 39.08 8.29 43.71
CA LYS A 95 40.23 7.51 43.24
C LYS A 95 41.26 7.13 44.31
N ASP A 96 41.19 7.68 45.51
CA ASP A 96 42.15 7.43 46.60
C ASP A 96 41.71 6.39 47.65
N PHE A 97 40.61 5.65 47.44
CA PHE A 97 40.17 4.58 48.34
C PHE A 97 39.87 3.28 47.60
N VAL A 98 40.90 2.52 47.25
CA VAL A 98 40.77 1.09 46.90
C VAL A 98 41.94 0.31 47.55
N PRO A 99 41.70 -0.52 48.59
CA PRO A 99 42.67 -1.53 49.02
C PRO A 99 42.74 -2.69 48.00
N PRO A 100 43.83 -3.46 47.94
CA PRO A 100 43.97 -4.54 46.96
C PRO A 100 42.95 -5.67 47.23
N PRO A 101 42.49 -6.39 46.19
CA PRO A 101 41.42 -7.37 46.32
C PRO A 101 41.92 -8.66 47.01
N GLU A 102 41.13 -9.16 47.97
CA GLU A 102 41.20 -10.54 48.45
C GLU A 102 40.57 -11.47 47.38
N GLU A 103 41.20 -12.63 47.16
CA GLU A 103 40.72 -13.68 46.26
C GLU A 103 39.46 -14.36 46.84
N GLU A 104 38.34 -14.26 46.12
CA GLU A 104 37.13 -15.05 46.36
C GLU A 104 36.69 -15.78 45.06
N PRO A 105 35.99 -16.93 45.21
CA PRO A 105 36.12 -18.09 44.33
C PRO A 105 35.31 -18.03 43.04
N GLU A 106 35.72 -18.84 42.05
CA GLU A 106 35.15 -18.98 40.70
C GLU A 106 33.60 -18.91 40.67
N GLU A 107 33.07 -17.85 40.07
CA GLU A 107 31.66 -17.74 39.73
C GLU A 107 31.32 -18.72 38.59
N GLU A 108 30.31 -19.54 38.85
CA GLU A 108 29.67 -20.45 37.91
C GLU A 108 29.17 -19.66 36.69
N ILE A 109 29.64 -20.03 35.49
CA ILE A 109 29.27 -19.41 34.22
C ILE A 109 27.78 -19.69 33.97
N VAL A 110 26.90 -18.79 34.38
CA VAL A 110 25.52 -18.78 33.92
C VAL A 110 25.56 -18.40 32.43
N GLU A 111 25.37 -19.38 31.54
CA GLU A 111 25.22 -19.13 30.11
C GLU A 111 24.15 -18.04 29.89
N GLU A 112 24.59 -16.85 29.49
CA GLU A 112 23.69 -15.85 28.92
C GLU A 112 22.92 -16.52 27.79
N GLN A 113 21.60 -16.69 27.97
CA GLN A 113 20.73 -17.13 26.90
C GLN A 113 20.94 -16.19 25.71
N ILE A 114 21.70 -16.65 24.71
CA ILE A 114 21.88 -15.97 23.44
C ILE A 114 20.48 -15.74 22.89
N LYS A 115 20.01 -14.49 22.91
CA LYS A 115 18.71 -14.14 22.35
C LYS A 115 18.78 -14.40 20.85
N LEU A 116 18.27 -15.57 20.44
CA LEU A 116 18.06 -15.91 19.04
C LEU A 116 17.31 -14.77 18.35
N GLN A 117 17.81 -14.35 17.19
CA GLN A 117 17.13 -13.35 16.38
C GLN A 117 15.81 -13.93 15.86
N LEU A 118 14.82 -13.06 15.73
CA LEU A 118 13.50 -13.41 15.24
C LEU A 118 13.57 -14.01 13.82
N PRO A 119 13.14 -15.27 13.64
CA PRO A 119 13.25 -15.98 12.37
C PRO A 119 12.24 -15.48 11.32
N ILE A 120 11.18 -14.81 11.76
CA ILE A 120 10.16 -14.21 10.90
C ILE A 120 10.28 -12.70 11.07
N SER A 121 10.38 -11.98 9.95
CA SER A 121 10.48 -10.53 9.99
C SER A 121 9.23 -9.93 10.64
N LEU A 122 9.39 -9.07 11.64
CA LEU A 122 8.30 -8.31 12.27
C LEU A 122 7.48 -7.46 11.28
N LYS A 123 8.03 -7.20 10.09
CA LYS A 123 7.32 -6.51 9.00
C LYS A 123 6.28 -7.39 8.32
N GLN A 124 6.33 -8.71 8.51
CA GLN A 124 5.42 -9.66 7.90
C GLN A 124 4.08 -9.63 8.65
N THR A 125 3.08 -9.00 8.04
CA THR A 125 1.74 -8.95 8.59
C THR A 125 0.88 -10.06 8.02
N PHE A 126 0.21 -10.80 8.89
CA PHE A 126 -0.73 -11.83 8.48
C PHE A 126 -2.13 -11.28 8.34
N ILE A 127 -2.94 -11.88 7.47
CA ILE A 127 -4.32 -11.47 7.21
C ILE A 127 -5.29 -12.61 7.55
N GLN A 128 -6.44 -12.26 8.14
CA GLN A 128 -7.49 -13.19 8.53
C GLN A 128 -8.17 -13.83 7.35
N HIS A 129 -8.76 -14.99 7.60
CA HIS A 129 -9.41 -15.87 6.62
C HIS A 129 -8.48 -16.34 5.48
N THR A 130 -7.21 -15.85 5.46
CA THR A 130 -5.97 -15.76 4.61
C THR A 130 -5.12 -16.98 4.27
N TRP A 131 -4.77 -17.23 3.00
CA TRP A 131 -3.49 -17.89 2.71
C TRP A 131 -2.33 -16.94 2.98
N ASN A 132 -1.66 -17.16 4.11
CA ASN A 132 -0.47 -16.42 4.50
C ASN A 132 0.77 -17.21 4.10
N LYS A 133 1.83 -16.51 3.75
CA LYS A 133 3.16 -17.10 3.58
C LYS A 133 4.06 -16.58 4.68
N ALA A 134 4.95 -17.42 5.18
CA ALA A 134 6.03 -17.02 6.08
C ALA A 134 7.31 -17.76 5.71
N LYS A 135 8.43 -17.03 5.69
CA LYS A 135 9.76 -17.58 5.46
C LYS A 135 10.54 -17.53 6.77
N ASN A 136 11.11 -18.66 7.14
CA ASN A 136 11.98 -18.78 8.30
C ASN A 136 13.43 -18.48 7.87
N SER A 137 13.95 -17.31 8.24
CA SER A 137 15.37 -16.95 8.02
C SER A 137 16.30 -17.38 9.16
N GLY A 138 15.77 -17.99 10.22
CA GLY A 138 16.54 -18.46 11.36
C GLY A 138 17.16 -19.84 11.16
N THR A 139 17.90 -20.27 12.17
CA THR A 139 18.60 -21.56 12.22
C THR A 139 17.80 -22.67 12.90
N VAL A 140 16.65 -22.34 13.50
CA VAL A 140 15.77 -23.28 14.21
C VAL A 140 14.37 -23.31 13.57
N PRO A 141 13.64 -24.43 13.64
CA PRO A 141 12.26 -24.50 13.16
C PRO A 141 11.36 -23.49 13.88
N THR A 142 10.45 -22.88 13.13
CA THR A 142 9.49 -21.91 13.65
C THR A 142 8.09 -22.48 13.58
N ASN A 143 7.38 -22.49 14.70
CA ASN A 143 6.02 -23.01 14.82
C ASN A 143 5.05 -21.85 15.04
N ILE A 144 3.99 -21.80 14.24
CA ILE A 144 2.91 -20.81 14.39
C ILE A 144 1.71 -21.51 15.02
N TYR A 145 1.16 -20.92 16.08
CA TYR A 145 0.04 -21.45 16.86
C TYR A 145 -1.13 -20.47 16.89
N ASP A 146 -2.32 -21.03 17.10
CA ASP A 146 -3.49 -20.27 17.52
C ASP A 146 -3.36 -20.00 19.04
N PRO A 147 -3.51 -18.74 19.51
CA PRO A 147 -3.53 -18.43 20.94
C PRO A 147 -4.56 -19.26 21.74
N LYS A 148 -5.66 -19.69 21.10
CA LYS A 148 -6.70 -20.52 21.71
C LYS A 148 -6.29 -21.99 21.83
N ASN A 149 -5.34 -22.46 21.00
CA ASN A 149 -4.85 -23.83 21.01
C ASN A 149 -3.34 -23.90 20.75
N LEU A 150 -2.57 -23.93 21.84
CA LEU A 150 -1.11 -24.01 21.82
C LEU A 150 -0.55 -25.43 21.68
N ASN A 151 -1.41 -26.46 21.63
CA ASN A 151 -0.98 -27.86 21.61
C ASN A 151 -0.69 -28.34 20.18
N THR A 152 -1.37 -27.78 19.18
CA THR A 152 -1.20 -28.14 17.78
C THR A 152 -0.77 -26.91 16.97
N PRO A 153 0.40 -26.92 16.33
CA PRO A 153 0.81 -25.82 15.46
C PRO A 153 -0.10 -25.75 14.23
N ILE A 154 -0.47 -24.53 13.82
CA ILE A 154 -1.12 -24.24 12.53
C ILE A 154 -0.15 -24.62 11.41
N VAL A 155 1.13 -24.23 11.56
CA VAL A 155 2.19 -24.58 10.62
C VAL A 155 3.54 -24.65 11.33
N THR A 156 4.38 -25.58 10.87
CA THR A 156 5.79 -25.69 11.24
C THR A 156 6.66 -25.40 10.02
N ILE A 157 7.49 -24.37 10.12
CA ILE A 157 8.35 -23.85 9.04
C ILE A 157 9.81 -24.21 9.37
N PRO A 158 10.42 -25.16 8.65
CA PRO A 158 11.83 -25.51 8.84
C PRO A 158 12.78 -24.34 8.60
N PRO A 159 14.02 -24.39 9.13
CA PRO A 159 15.05 -23.38 8.88
C PRO A 159 15.27 -23.15 7.38
N GLY A 160 15.30 -21.89 6.94
CA GLY A 160 15.56 -21.51 5.55
C GLY A 160 14.38 -21.70 4.59
N GLU A 161 13.29 -22.34 5.00
CA GLU A 161 12.13 -22.64 4.16
C GLU A 161 11.03 -21.57 4.23
N GLU A 162 10.21 -21.52 3.19
CA GLU A 162 8.97 -20.77 3.14
C GLU A 162 7.79 -21.75 3.10
N LYS A 163 6.77 -21.50 3.92
CA LYS A 163 5.51 -22.25 3.86
C LYS A 163 4.31 -21.34 3.79
N THR A 164 3.28 -21.87 3.13
CA THR A 164 1.95 -21.26 3.04
C THR A 164 1.02 -21.93 4.04
N PHE A 165 0.18 -21.17 4.73
CA PHE A 165 -0.78 -21.66 5.73
C PHE A 165 -2.06 -20.81 5.71
N ASP A 166 -3.19 -21.40 6.10
CA ASP A 166 -4.47 -20.68 6.19
C ASP A 166 -4.67 -20.16 7.62
N LEU A 167 -5.12 -18.91 7.75
CA LEU A 167 -5.63 -18.35 9.00
C LEU A 167 -7.12 -18.14 8.86
N THR A 168 -7.88 -18.40 9.91
CA THR A 168 -9.33 -18.18 9.97
C THR A 168 -9.61 -16.95 10.83
N ASP A 169 -10.09 -17.16 12.06
CA ASP A 169 -10.65 -16.13 12.94
C ASP A 169 -9.61 -15.62 13.96
N GLN A 170 -8.32 -15.94 13.76
CA GLN A 170 -7.27 -15.54 14.66
C GLN A 170 -6.99 -14.04 14.52
N ASN A 171 -7.13 -13.26 15.60
CA ASN A 171 -6.73 -11.84 15.64
C ASN A 171 -5.22 -11.66 15.87
N GLU A 172 -4.56 -12.70 16.38
CA GLU A 172 -3.13 -12.77 16.62
C GLU A 172 -2.69 -14.23 16.51
N VAL A 173 -1.42 -14.46 16.19
CA VAL A 173 -0.81 -15.78 16.16
C VAL A 173 0.41 -15.80 17.07
N VAL A 174 0.66 -16.93 17.72
CA VAL A 174 1.83 -17.12 18.58
C VAL A 174 2.90 -17.86 17.79
N ILE A 175 4.05 -17.23 17.63
CA ILE A 175 5.21 -17.81 16.96
C ILE A 175 6.16 -18.31 18.03
N LYS A 176 6.53 -19.60 17.98
CA LYS A 176 7.54 -20.19 18.86
C LYS A 176 8.74 -20.65 18.05
N PHE A 177 9.93 -20.30 18.52
CA PHE A 177 11.20 -20.69 17.90
C PHE A 177 12.26 -20.86 19.00
N GLY A 178 12.91 -22.02 19.04
CA GLY A 178 13.79 -22.37 20.16
C GLY A 178 13.05 -22.27 21.50
N THR A 179 13.58 -21.48 22.43
CA THR A 179 12.97 -21.19 23.75
C THR A 179 12.11 -19.92 23.77
N GLN A 180 12.05 -19.19 22.66
CA GLN A 180 11.37 -17.90 22.58
C GLN A 180 9.97 -18.04 22.00
N GLN A 181 9.11 -17.09 22.37
CA GLN A 181 7.78 -16.93 21.80
C GLN A 181 7.47 -15.45 21.55
N GLU A 182 6.74 -15.18 20.47
CA GLU A 182 6.27 -13.85 20.14
C GLU A 182 4.82 -13.90 19.61
N ARG A 183 4.09 -12.80 19.75
CA ARG A 183 2.75 -12.63 19.21
C ARG A 183 2.77 -11.68 18.03
N ILE A 184 2.27 -12.13 16.88
CA ILE A 184 2.07 -11.28 15.71
C ILE A 184 0.58 -11.01 15.55
N LYS A 185 0.23 -9.73 15.42
CA LYS A 185 -1.14 -9.31 15.15
C LYS A 185 -1.53 -9.67 13.71
N VAL A 186 -2.72 -10.24 13.56
CA VAL A 186 -3.33 -10.54 12.27
C VAL A 186 -4.29 -9.40 11.92
N ILE A 187 -4.21 -8.89 10.70
CA ILE A 187 -5.09 -7.84 10.19
C ILE A 187 -6.35 -8.50 9.61
N PRO A 188 -7.54 -7.90 9.79
CA PRO A 188 -8.76 -8.40 9.15
C PRO A 188 -8.63 -8.43 7.62
N ASN A 189 -9.35 -9.36 6.99
CA ASN A 189 -9.40 -9.40 5.52
C ASN A 189 -10.02 -8.11 4.98
N LYS A 190 -9.55 -7.66 3.82
CA LYS A 190 -10.20 -6.54 3.12
C LYS A 190 -11.40 -7.09 2.32
N PRO A 191 -12.50 -6.34 2.22
CA PRO A 191 -13.61 -6.74 1.39
C PRO A 191 -13.18 -6.80 -0.10
N PRO A 192 -13.84 -7.65 -0.91
CA PRO A 192 -13.54 -7.77 -2.33
C PRO A 192 -13.80 -6.45 -3.07
N GLU A 193 -12.99 -6.15 -4.08
CA GLU A 193 -13.12 -4.91 -4.85
C GLU A 193 -13.64 -5.20 -6.27
N ILE A 194 -14.62 -4.41 -6.70
CA ILE A 194 -15.22 -4.51 -8.04
C ILE A 194 -14.86 -3.25 -8.82
N ASN A 195 -14.06 -3.42 -9.86
CA ASN A 195 -13.68 -2.35 -10.77
C ASN A 195 -14.43 -2.50 -12.09
N ILE A 196 -15.27 -1.51 -12.41
CA ILE A 196 -16.02 -1.46 -13.67
C ILE A 196 -15.34 -0.43 -14.57
N GLU A 197 -14.87 -0.87 -15.73
CA GLU A 197 -14.26 -0.01 -16.74
C GLU A 197 -15.11 -0.01 -18.02
N ARG A 198 -15.40 1.18 -18.53
CA ARG A 198 -16.07 1.34 -19.83
C ARG A 198 -15.04 1.21 -20.94
N VAL A 199 -15.21 0.23 -21.82
CA VAL A 199 -14.26 -0.12 -22.89
C VAL A 199 -14.75 0.23 -24.29
N THR A 200 -15.87 0.95 -24.41
CA THR A 200 -16.42 1.41 -25.68
C THR A 200 -16.55 2.93 -25.75
N THR A 201 -16.37 3.47 -26.95
CA THR A 201 -16.65 4.88 -27.28
C THR A 201 -18.05 5.08 -27.86
N LYS A 202 -18.75 3.99 -28.24
CA LYS A 202 -20.07 4.05 -28.89
C LYS A 202 -21.15 4.70 -28.05
N MET A 203 -21.03 4.65 -26.72
CA MET A 203 -21.96 5.31 -25.79
C MET A 203 -21.72 6.82 -25.62
N ASN A 204 -20.70 7.40 -26.26
CA ASN A 204 -20.45 8.85 -26.22
C ASN A 204 -21.10 9.59 -27.40
N ALA A 205 -21.68 8.87 -28.37
CA ALA A 205 -22.35 9.47 -29.51
C ALA A 205 -23.74 10.01 -29.14
N SER A 206 -24.30 10.89 -29.98
CA SER A 206 -25.71 11.28 -29.91
C SER A 206 -26.62 10.11 -30.31
N ASP A 207 -26.22 9.38 -31.34
CA ASP A 207 -27.00 8.31 -31.94
C ASP A 207 -26.43 6.98 -31.46
N ILE A 208 -27.08 6.40 -30.46
CA ILE A 208 -26.62 5.18 -29.81
C ILE A 208 -27.66 4.09 -30.02
N TYR A 209 -27.38 3.20 -30.96
CA TYR A 209 -28.32 2.15 -31.36
C TYR A 209 -28.15 0.88 -30.52
N VAL A 210 -29.27 0.35 -30.02
CA VAL A 210 -29.28 -0.88 -29.20
C VAL A 210 -28.69 -2.06 -29.96
N GLN A 211 -29.02 -2.21 -31.24
CA GLN A 211 -28.52 -3.30 -32.06
C GLN A 211 -26.98 -3.32 -32.13
N GLU A 212 -26.34 -2.15 -32.20
CA GLU A 212 -24.88 -2.05 -32.19
C GLU A 212 -24.31 -2.36 -30.81
N LEU A 213 -24.87 -1.76 -29.75
CA LEU A 213 -24.38 -1.96 -28.39
C LEU A 213 -24.47 -3.41 -27.92
N GLN A 214 -25.50 -4.15 -28.33
CA GLN A 214 -25.68 -5.56 -27.97
C GLN A 214 -24.64 -6.49 -28.60
N ARG A 215 -23.92 -6.05 -29.65
CA ARG A 215 -22.90 -6.85 -30.36
C ARG A 215 -21.48 -6.62 -29.85
N ILE A 216 -21.28 -5.62 -29.00
CA ILE A 216 -19.96 -5.23 -28.49
C ILE A 216 -19.88 -5.45 -26.98
N THR A 217 -18.65 -5.66 -26.51
CA THR A 217 -18.35 -5.49 -25.08
C THR A 217 -18.30 -4.00 -24.78
N ALA A 218 -19.14 -3.54 -23.86
CA ALA A 218 -19.20 -2.13 -23.50
C ALA A 218 -18.49 -1.85 -22.18
N PHE A 219 -18.50 -2.81 -21.27
CA PHE A 219 -17.80 -2.74 -19.99
C PHE A 219 -16.97 -3.99 -19.74
N THR A 220 -15.85 -3.80 -19.05
CA THR A 220 -15.04 -4.85 -18.46
C THR A 220 -15.10 -4.71 -16.95
N VAL A 221 -15.56 -5.76 -16.27
CA VAL A 221 -15.66 -5.82 -14.81
C VAL A 221 -14.55 -6.71 -14.28
N THR A 222 -13.65 -6.13 -13.49
CA THR A 222 -12.57 -6.84 -12.82
C THR A 222 -12.89 -6.98 -11.35
N ILE A 223 -12.95 -8.22 -10.88
CA ILE A 223 -13.11 -8.53 -9.46
C ILE A 223 -11.72 -8.81 -8.91
N VAL A 224 -11.26 -7.89 -8.07
CA VAL A 224 -9.97 -7.97 -7.38
C VAL A 224 -10.21 -8.61 -6.03
N ASP A 225 -9.61 -9.77 -5.84
CA ASP A 225 -9.48 -10.43 -4.55
C ASP A 225 -8.13 -11.13 -4.53
N ALA A 226 -7.48 -11.07 -3.36
CA ALA A 226 -6.19 -11.68 -3.12
C ALA A 226 -6.26 -13.23 -3.14
N ARG A 227 -7.42 -13.83 -3.41
CA ARG A 227 -7.63 -15.28 -3.29
C ARG A 227 -8.45 -15.90 -4.42
N PRO A 228 -8.07 -17.11 -4.84
CA PRO A 228 -8.91 -17.93 -5.69
C PRO A 228 -10.01 -18.66 -4.90
N ASN A 229 -11.20 -18.72 -5.49
CA ASN A 229 -12.31 -19.65 -5.18
C ASN A 229 -13.12 -19.42 -3.89
N GLN A 230 -13.14 -18.20 -3.34
CA GLN A 230 -13.96 -17.87 -2.16
C GLN A 230 -15.09 -16.87 -2.46
N LEU A 231 -15.10 -16.31 -3.67
CA LEU A 231 -16.05 -15.29 -4.07
C LEU A 231 -17.20 -15.88 -4.87
N LYS A 232 -18.42 -15.59 -4.41
CA LYS A 232 -19.64 -15.80 -5.16
C LYS A 232 -20.02 -14.52 -5.89
N VAL A 233 -20.03 -14.59 -7.22
CA VAL A 233 -20.35 -13.46 -8.09
C VAL A 233 -21.75 -13.63 -8.65
N SER A 234 -22.55 -12.59 -8.57
CA SER A 234 -23.87 -12.51 -9.19
C SER A 234 -24.03 -11.16 -9.88
N TYR A 235 -24.91 -11.11 -10.87
CA TYR A 235 -25.15 -9.90 -11.65
C TYR A 235 -26.63 -9.75 -11.98
N SER A 236 -27.07 -8.51 -12.17
CA SER A 236 -28.46 -8.16 -12.45
C SER A 236 -28.54 -7.00 -13.43
N GLY A 237 -29.63 -6.93 -14.19
CA GLY A 237 -29.88 -5.91 -15.22
C GLY A 237 -30.04 -6.54 -16.61
N PRO A 238 -30.39 -5.75 -17.63
CA PRO A 238 -30.56 -6.21 -19.01
C PRO A 238 -29.18 -6.35 -19.68
N ILE A 239 -28.37 -7.29 -19.19
CA ILE A 239 -26.99 -7.51 -19.61
C ILE A 239 -26.74 -8.96 -20.01
N SER A 240 -25.76 -9.15 -20.87
CA SER A 240 -25.15 -10.44 -21.18
C SER A 240 -23.69 -10.40 -20.77
N VAL A 241 -23.28 -11.36 -19.95
CA VAL A 241 -21.95 -11.43 -19.35
C VAL A 241 -21.19 -12.61 -19.94
N SER A 242 -19.96 -12.37 -20.40
CA SER A 242 -19.01 -13.39 -20.85
C SER A 242 -17.82 -13.46 -19.90
N GLY A 243 -17.44 -14.66 -19.47
CA GLY A 243 -16.40 -14.89 -18.46
C GLY A 243 -16.83 -15.90 -17.38
N PRO A 244 -16.05 -16.06 -16.29
CA PRO A 244 -14.83 -15.30 -15.97
C PRO A 244 -13.61 -15.74 -16.78
N GLN A 245 -12.82 -14.76 -17.22
CA GLN A 245 -11.46 -14.97 -17.73
C GLN A 245 -10.46 -14.54 -16.64
N LYS A 246 -9.32 -15.22 -16.52
CA LYS A 246 -8.27 -14.82 -15.57
C LYS A 246 -7.30 -13.87 -16.26
N ASN A 247 -7.06 -12.70 -15.65
CA ASN A 247 -6.03 -11.79 -16.14
C ASN A 247 -4.63 -12.23 -15.66
N ASN A 248 -3.59 -11.53 -16.10
CA ASN A 248 -2.20 -11.81 -15.71
C ASN A 248 -1.92 -11.71 -14.21
N LYS A 249 -2.82 -11.05 -13.45
CA LYS A 249 -2.77 -10.93 -11.99
C LYS A 249 -3.58 -12.01 -11.27
N GLY A 250 -4.26 -12.91 -11.98
CA GLY A 250 -5.13 -13.95 -11.41
C GLY A 250 -6.55 -13.47 -11.04
N ASN A 251 -6.89 -12.21 -11.32
CA ASN A 251 -8.21 -11.63 -11.04
C ASN A 251 -9.25 -12.16 -12.04
N SER A 252 -10.49 -12.25 -11.60
CA SER A 252 -11.62 -12.66 -12.45
C SER A 252 -12.14 -11.46 -13.23
N VAL A 253 -12.12 -11.58 -14.56
CA VAL A 253 -12.56 -10.53 -15.49
C VAL A 253 -13.80 -11.00 -16.24
N TYR A 254 -14.80 -10.12 -16.29
CA TYR A 254 -16.07 -10.32 -16.97
C TYR A 254 -16.26 -9.25 -18.03
N ASN A 255 -16.67 -9.67 -19.22
CA ASN A 255 -17.03 -8.77 -20.30
C ASN A 255 -18.55 -8.61 -20.33
N VAL A 256 -19.02 -7.37 -20.29
CA VAL A 256 -20.44 -7.04 -20.17
C VAL A 256 -20.90 -6.33 -21.44
N SER A 257 -21.97 -6.87 -22.00
CA SER A 257 -22.71 -6.32 -23.14
C SER A 257 -24.15 -6.08 -22.71
N ILE A 258 -24.82 -5.13 -23.34
CA ILE A 258 -26.25 -4.91 -23.09
C ILE A 258 -27.06 -6.02 -23.76
N ARG A 259 -28.22 -6.37 -23.20
CA ARG A 259 -29.18 -7.30 -23.79
C ARG A 259 -30.60 -6.88 -23.43
N ILE A 260 -31.19 -6.06 -24.27
CA ILE A 260 -32.54 -5.52 -24.11
C ILE A 260 -33.52 -6.27 -25.02
N ALA A 261 -33.28 -6.24 -26.33
CA ALA A 261 -34.22 -6.75 -27.32
C ALA A 261 -33.49 -7.32 -28.54
N SER A 262 -33.95 -8.47 -29.04
CA SER A 262 -33.37 -9.10 -30.24
C SER A 262 -33.90 -8.51 -31.55
N THR A 263 -35.02 -7.79 -31.52
CA THR A 263 -35.77 -7.29 -32.67
C THR A 263 -36.39 -5.94 -32.32
N GLU A 264 -36.67 -5.11 -33.34
CA GLU A 264 -37.26 -3.77 -33.17
C GLU A 264 -38.62 -3.82 -32.46
N ALA A 265 -39.53 -4.72 -32.85
CA ALA A 265 -40.81 -4.87 -32.15
C ALA A 265 -40.67 -5.21 -30.65
N ARG A 266 -39.62 -5.96 -30.26
CA ARG A 266 -39.35 -6.26 -28.85
C ARG A 266 -38.72 -5.07 -28.12
N TYR A 267 -38.05 -4.20 -28.87
CA TYR A 267 -37.54 -2.95 -28.35
C TYR A 267 -38.69 -2.00 -28.07
N ASP A 268 -39.64 -1.85 -28.99
CA ASP A 268 -40.83 -1.02 -28.78
C ASP A 268 -41.62 -1.49 -27.55
N ASP A 269 -41.87 -2.80 -27.44
CA ASP A 269 -42.48 -3.40 -26.24
C ASP A 269 -41.71 -3.09 -24.95
N TRP A 270 -40.38 -3.00 -25.03
CA TRP A 270 -39.52 -2.67 -23.90
C TRP A 270 -39.64 -1.18 -23.56
N ILE A 271 -39.66 -0.30 -24.55
CA ILE A 271 -39.83 1.14 -24.38
C ILE A 271 -41.18 1.46 -23.77
N ASP A 272 -42.25 0.83 -24.23
CA ASP A 272 -43.60 1.01 -23.68
C ASP A 272 -43.66 0.67 -22.17
N LYS A 273 -42.90 -0.34 -21.74
CA LYS A 273 -42.82 -0.77 -20.34
C LYS A 273 -41.84 0.07 -19.51
N ASN A 274 -40.81 0.60 -20.15
CA ASN A 274 -39.67 1.24 -19.48
C ASN A 274 -39.47 2.70 -19.87
N GLY A 275 -40.50 3.35 -20.41
CA GLY A 275 -40.44 4.75 -20.84
C GLY A 275 -40.01 5.73 -19.73
N HIS A 276 -40.28 5.36 -18.47
CA HIS A 276 -39.82 6.09 -17.29
C HIS A 276 -38.29 6.10 -17.09
N LEU A 277 -37.54 5.27 -17.82
CA LEU A 277 -36.07 5.24 -17.82
C LEU A 277 -35.45 6.20 -18.86
N GLN A 278 -36.27 7.01 -19.55
CA GLN A 278 -35.78 8.05 -20.44
C GLN A 278 -35.27 9.24 -19.63
N GLU A 279 -34.03 9.64 -19.91
CA GLU A 279 -33.38 10.83 -19.35
C GLU A 279 -33.86 12.10 -20.06
N ALA A 280 -33.59 13.26 -19.48
CA ALA A 280 -34.05 14.56 -20.01
C ALA A 280 -33.50 14.90 -21.41
N ASP A 281 -32.42 14.24 -21.83
CA ASP A 281 -31.81 14.38 -23.16
C ASP A 281 -32.39 13.42 -24.20
N GLY A 282 -33.42 12.65 -23.85
CA GLY A 282 -34.11 11.71 -24.73
C GLY A 282 -33.47 10.31 -24.78
N ARG A 283 -32.33 10.08 -24.12
CA ARG A 283 -31.67 8.76 -24.08
C ARG A 283 -32.29 7.88 -23.01
N TYR A 284 -32.35 6.59 -23.27
CA TYR A 284 -32.74 5.59 -22.28
C TYR A 284 -31.54 5.11 -21.48
N LYS A 285 -31.75 4.96 -20.16
CA LYS A 285 -30.74 4.46 -19.22
C LYS A 285 -31.10 3.07 -18.72
N ALA A 286 -30.18 2.11 -18.91
CA ALA A 286 -30.31 0.75 -18.37
C ALA A 286 -29.20 0.47 -17.35
N ASN A 287 -29.59 0.29 -16.10
CA ASN A 287 -28.65 -0.01 -15.01
C ASN A 287 -28.32 -1.50 -14.95
N PHE A 288 -27.08 -1.80 -14.59
CA PHE A 288 -26.67 -3.15 -14.23
C PHE A 288 -25.83 -3.12 -12.96
N PHE A 289 -25.81 -4.24 -12.25
CA PHE A 289 -25.09 -4.36 -10.99
C PHE A 289 -24.35 -5.70 -10.95
N PHE A 290 -23.15 -5.66 -10.40
CA PHE A 290 -22.39 -6.83 -9.96
C PHE A 290 -22.40 -6.87 -8.45
N THR A 291 -22.72 -8.02 -7.89
CA THR A 291 -22.67 -8.29 -6.45
C THR A 291 -21.68 -9.41 -6.21
N VAL A 292 -20.70 -9.15 -5.35
CA VAL A 292 -19.71 -10.11 -4.90
C VAL A 292 -19.91 -10.35 -3.42
N ILE A 293 -19.96 -11.62 -3.04
CA ILE A 293 -20.06 -12.08 -1.66
C ILE A 293 -18.84 -12.95 -1.38
N ASP A 294 -18.06 -12.60 -0.35
CA ASP A 294 -17.04 -13.48 0.21
C ASP A 294 -17.75 -14.51 1.11
N GLU A 295 -17.70 -15.79 0.74
CA GLU A 295 -18.39 -16.85 1.48
C GLU A 295 -17.77 -17.15 2.86
N LYS A 296 -16.52 -16.75 3.11
CA LYS A 296 -15.87 -16.93 4.42
C LYS A 296 -16.18 -15.78 5.38
N THR A 297 -16.09 -14.53 4.92
CA THR A 297 -16.32 -13.36 5.79
C THR A 297 -17.77 -12.86 5.77
N ASN A 298 -18.57 -13.31 4.80
CA ASN A 298 -19.90 -12.76 4.48
C ASN A 298 -19.87 -11.28 4.04
N ASP A 299 -18.70 -10.74 3.69
CA ASP A 299 -18.61 -9.39 3.15
C ASP A 299 -19.30 -9.33 1.80
N ARG A 300 -20.17 -8.33 1.64
CA ARG A 300 -20.92 -8.11 0.41
C ARG A 300 -20.57 -6.75 -0.17
N VAL A 301 -20.18 -6.76 -1.43
CA VAL A 301 -19.92 -5.56 -2.23
C VAL A 301 -20.81 -5.58 -3.46
N GLN A 302 -21.53 -4.49 -3.70
CA GLN A 302 -22.35 -4.30 -4.89
C GLN A 302 -21.93 -3.01 -5.58
N VAL A 303 -21.57 -3.12 -6.85
CA VAL A 303 -21.19 -1.98 -7.70
C VAL A 303 -21.93 -2.11 -9.02
N GLY A 304 -22.40 -1.00 -9.56
CA GLY A 304 -23.13 -0.97 -10.82
C GLY A 304 -22.73 0.21 -11.67
N ASP A 305 -23.10 0.11 -12.94
CA ASP A 305 -22.96 1.18 -13.93
C ASP A 305 -24.17 1.13 -14.88
N SER A 306 -24.20 2.02 -15.86
CA SER A 306 -25.37 2.23 -16.72
C SER A 306 -24.99 2.25 -18.19
N PHE A 307 -25.83 1.62 -19.00
CA PHE A 307 -25.83 1.79 -20.45
C PHE A 307 -26.76 2.94 -20.85
N PHE A 308 -26.36 3.66 -21.90
CA PHE A 308 -27.18 4.71 -22.52
C PHE A 308 -27.42 4.38 -23.98
N PHE A 309 -28.65 4.52 -24.46
CA PHE A 309 -29.04 4.25 -25.86
C PHE A 309 -30.26 5.08 -26.27
N THR A 310 -30.59 5.08 -27.56
CA THR A 310 -31.65 5.93 -28.17
C THR A 310 -32.66 5.08 -28.93
N ASP A 311 -32.33 4.61 -30.11
CA ASP A 311 -33.20 3.81 -30.97
C ASP A 311 -32.68 2.37 -31.13
N PHE A 312 -33.49 1.49 -31.73
CA PHE A 312 -33.10 0.10 -31.95
C PHE A 312 -31.97 -0.02 -32.99
N SER A 313 -32.12 0.63 -34.13
CA SER A 313 -31.17 0.68 -35.25
C SER A 313 -31.26 2.04 -35.96
N LYS A 314 -30.30 2.29 -36.85
CA LYS A 314 -30.26 3.50 -37.70
C LYS A 314 -31.45 3.58 -38.66
#